data_AF-A0A1E3RXM3-F1
#
_entry.id   AF-A0A1E3RXM3-F1
#
_cell.length_a   1.000
_cell.length_b   1.000
_cell.length_c   1.000
_cell.angle_alpha   90.00
_cell.angle_beta   90.00
_cell.angle_gamma   90.00
#
_symmetry.space_group_name_H-M   'P 1'
#
loop_
_entity.id
_entity.type
_entity.pdbx_description
1 polymer ?
#
loop_
_entity_poly.entity_id
_entity_poly.type
_entity_poly.pdbx_seq_one_letter_code
_entity_poly.pdbx_strand_id
1 'polypeptide(L)'
;MLFVREDRLASGRGRWLALVASIALAAGLFYAQTAEPAPKPPAAPVPAGQVAKPADAPPIRTPTEAELMAASAPVATAAVPFQLPPGVAPENGLQVNTIRVARALSVLFPEITTIGGYRQDPLKWHPNGLAIDVMIPNHGSEKGIELGNQIAGFALANAQRWGVIHVIWRQGFYPGVGAPSWTADYGNETANHFDHVHIATNGGGYPTGDENYVI
;
A
#
# COMPACT_ATOMS: atom_id res chain seq x y z
N MET A 1 0.94 54.75 -30.24
CA MET A 1 -0.05 54.27 -29.25
C MET A 1 0.18 52.77 -29.10
N LEU A 2 0.97 52.27 -28.14
CA LEU A 2 0.63 52.01 -26.71
C LEU A 2 -0.80 51.45 -26.58
N PHE A 3 -1.05 50.23 -26.07
CA PHE A 3 -0.59 49.69 -24.78
C PHE A 3 -0.38 48.16 -24.78
N VAL A 4 0.68 47.73 -24.09
CA VAL A 4 0.83 46.42 -23.43
C VAL A 4 -0.10 46.38 -22.21
N ARG A 5 -0.67 45.22 -21.87
CA ARG A 5 -1.27 44.97 -20.55
C ARG A 5 -0.63 43.76 -19.88
N GLU A 6 -0.36 43.96 -18.60
CA GLU A 6 0.62 43.30 -17.75
C GLU A 6 0.22 41.93 -17.20
N ASP A 7 1.27 41.16 -16.93
CA ASP A 7 1.32 40.00 -16.06
C ASP A 7 0.63 40.24 -14.70
N ARG A 8 -0.21 39.29 -14.27
CA ARG A 8 -0.53 39.10 -12.85
C ARG A 8 0.37 38.01 -12.27
N LEU A 9 1.60 38.40 -11.92
CA LEU A 9 2.45 37.62 -11.03
C LEU A 9 1.83 37.58 -9.63
N ALA A 10 1.35 36.40 -9.24
CA ALA A 10 1.00 36.12 -7.85
C ALA A 10 2.23 36.35 -6.96
N SER A 11 2.11 37.29 -6.03
CA SER A 11 3.19 37.77 -5.17
C SER A 11 3.93 36.65 -4.43
N GLY A 12 5.27 36.70 -4.46
CA GLY A 12 6.18 35.75 -3.83
C GLY A 12 6.15 35.70 -2.30
N ARG A 13 5.13 36.22 -1.61
CA ARG A 13 4.94 36.03 -0.15
C ARG A 13 4.01 34.86 0.18
N GLY A 14 3.05 34.54 -0.71
CA GLY A 14 2.12 33.42 -0.52
C GLY A 14 2.77 32.04 -0.64
N ARG A 15 3.76 31.89 -1.53
CA ARG A 15 4.51 30.63 -1.71
C ARG A 15 5.40 30.27 -0.53
N TRP A 16 5.92 31.26 0.21
CA TRP A 16 6.77 31.00 1.38
C TRP A 16 5.97 30.65 2.64
N LEU A 17 4.79 31.25 2.82
CA LEU A 17 3.89 30.90 3.93
C LEU A 17 3.34 29.47 3.80
N ALA A 18 3.05 29.02 2.57
CA ALA A 18 2.64 27.64 2.31
C ALA A 18 3.78 26.63 2.62
N LEU A 19 5.03 26.96 2.29
CA LEU A 19 6.18 26.08 2.53
C LEU A 19 6.53 25.91 4.02
N VAL A 20 6.43 26.98 4.82
CA VAL A 20 6.71 26.91 6.27
C VAL A 20 5.63 26.13 7.02
N ALA A 21 4.35 26.29 6.62
CA ALA A 21 3.25 25.51 7.20
C ALA A 21 3.37 24.00 6.91
N SER A 22 3.86 23.61 5.72
CA SER A 22 4.07 22.21 5.35
C SER A 22 5.24 21.54 6.10
N ILE A 23 6.29 22.29 6.43
CA ILE A 23 7.45 21.76 7.18
C ILE A 23 7.10 21.53 8.65
N ALA A 24 6.32 22.41 9.27
CA ALA A 24 5.89 22.24 10.66
C ALA A 24 4.93 21.05 10.83
N LEU A 25 4.06 20.80 9.84
CA LEU A 25 3.17 19.63 9.85
C LEU A 25 3.96 18.32 9.65
N ALA A 26 4.98 18.30 8.79
CA ALA A 26 5.83 17.12 8.56
C ALA A 26 6.71 16.77 9.77
N ALA A 27 7.27 17.78 10.47
CA ALA A 27 8.08 17.55 11.66
C ALA A 27 7.26 17.01 12.85
N GLY A 28 6.00 17.44 12.99
CA GLY A 28 5.09 16.94 14.02
C GLY A 28 4.71 15.47 13.85
N LEU A 29 4.53 15.01 12.61
CA LEU A 29 4.23 13.59 12.32
C LEU A 29 5.45 12.66 12.47
N PHE A 30 6.67 13.14 12.21
CA PHE A 30 7.89 12.35 12.43
C PHE A 30 8.26 12.18 13.92
N TYR A 31 8.00 13.18 14.75
CA TYR A 31 8.28 13.09 16.20
C TYR A 31 7.34 12.11 16.92
N ALA A 32 6.08 12.00 16.48
CA ALA A 32 5.12 11.07 17.06
C ALA A 32 5.38 9.59 16.69
N GLN A 33 6.08 9.33 15.57
CA GLN A 33 6.40 7.97 15.12
C GLN A 33 7.72 7.41 15.65
N THR A 34 8.60 8.26 16.20
CA THR A 34 9.94 7.88 16.67
C THR A 34 10.08 7.83 18.20
N ALA A 35 9.01 8.13 18.94
CA ALA A 35 9.00 7.98 20.39
C ALA A 35 8.87 6.49 20.77
N GLU A 36 10.00 5.92 21.22
CA GLU A 36 10.10 4.56 21.72
C GLU A 36 9.38 4.41 23.08
N PRO A 37 8.69 3.29 23.36
CA PRO A 37 8.07 3.07 24.67
C PRO A 37 9.14 2.99 25.77
N ALA A 38 8.91 3.70 26.88
CA ALA A 38 9.78 3.64 28.06
C ALA A 38 9.89 2.18 28.61
N PRO A 39 11.06 1.78 29.14
CA PRO A 39 11.26 0.42 29.64
C PRO A 39 10.46 0.16 30.93
N LYS A 40 9.89 -1.04 31.02
CA LYS A 40 9.12 -1.53 32.14
C LYS A 40 10.03 -1.77 33.37
N PRO A 41 9.69 -1.27 34.59
CA PRO A 41 10.45 -1.60 35.79
C PRO A 41 10.34 -3.10 36.14
N PRO A 42 11.37 -3.71 36.74
CA PRO A 42 11.37 -5.13 37.07
C PRO A 42 10.37 -5.46 38.19
N ALA A 43 9.75 -6.64 38.08
CA ALA A 43 8.87 -7.18 39.11
C ALA A 43 9.69 -7.63 40.34
N ALA A 44 9.32 -7.14 41.52
CA ALA A 44 9.83 -7.60 42.81
C ALA A 44 9.12 -8.90 43.26
N PRO A 45 9.74 -9.75 44.11
CA PRO A 45 9.27 -11.09 44.42
C PRO A 45 8.09 -11.09 45.41
N VAL A 46 7.27 -12.14 45.32
CA VAL A 46 6.10 -12.39 46.15
C VAL A 46 6.51 -13.05 47.47
N PRO A 47 6.08 -12.56 48.66
CA PRO A 47 6.01 -13.39 49.86
C PRO A 47 4.68 -14.11 49.93
N ALA A 48 4.73 -15.39 50.27
CA ALA A 48 3.57 -16.24 50.49
C ALA A 48 2.85 -15.92 51.80
N GLY A 49 1.51 -15.93 51.73
CA GLY A 49 0.62 -16.35 52.81
C GLY A 49 0.05 -15.25 53.71
N GLN A 50 -1.27 -15.04 53.63
CA GLN A 50 -2.16 -15.09 54.81
C GLN A 50 -3.64 -15.15 54.40
N VAL A 51 -4.39 -15.94 55.18
CA VAL A 51 -5.76 -16.41 54.96
C VAL A 51 -6.80 -15.33 55.27
N ALA A 52 -7.90 -15.35 54.51
CA ALA A 52 -8.99 -14.38 54.52
C ALA A 52 -9.81 -14.29 55.82
N LYS A 53 -10.35 -13.10 56.09
CA LYS A 53 -11.55 -12.85 56.92
C LYS A 53 -12.62 -12.12 56.07
N PRO A 54 -13.93 -12.37 56.26
CA PRO A 54 -14.96 -11.87 55.36
C PRO A 54 -15.60 -10.55 55.82
N ALA A 55 -16.26 -9.91 54.85
CA ALA A 55 -17.21 -8.80 54.86
C ALA A 55 -16.67 -7.37 54.70
N ASP A 56 -16.85 -6.81 53.50
CA ASP A 56 -17.69 -5.62 53.29
C ASP A 56 -18.13 -5.52 51.82
N ALA A 57 -19.26 -4.86 51.57
CA ALA A 57 -19.84 -4.65 50.24
C ALA A 57 -18.83 -3.98 49.27
N PRO A 58 -18.85 -4.29 47.96
CA PRO A 58 -17.88 -3.71 47.03
C PRO A 58 -18.05 -2.19 47.00
N PRO A 59 -16.97 -1.40 47.19
CA PRO A 59 -17.04 0.03 47.00
C PRO A 59 -17.43 0.30 45.54
N ILE A 60 -18.41 1.18 45.32
CA ILE A 60 -18.66 1.75 44.00
C ILE A 60 -17.39 2.48 43.59
N ARG A 61 -16.58 1.85 42.73
CA ARG A 61 -15.39 2.49 42.17
C ARG A 61 -15.86 3.52 41.16
N THR A 62 -15.58 4.80 41.41
CA THR A 62 -15.65 5.81 40.37
C THR A 62 -14.53 5.50 39.37
N PRO A 63 -14.85 5.24 38.09
CA PRO A 63 -13.82 4.99 37.09
C PRO A 63 -12.88 6.19 37.05
N THR A 64 -11.58 5.89 36.99
CA THR A 64 -10.54 6.91 36.90
C THR A 64 -10.69 7.70 35.60
N GLU A 65 -10.16 8.92 35.56
CA GLU A 65 -10.14 9.73 34.35
C GLU A 65 -9.46 8.99 33.18
N ALA A 66 -8.46 8.17 33.47
CA ALA A 66 -7.81 7.30 32.49
C ALA A 66 -8.73 6.18 31.97
N GLU A 67 -9.56 5.57 32.82
CA GLU A 67 -10.55 4.57 32.40
C GLU A 67 -11.70 5.19 31.62
N LEU A 68 -12.14 6.39 32.01
CA LEU A 68 -13.14 7.17 31.27
C LEU A 68 -12.61 7.62 29.90
N MET A 69 -11.34 8.01 29.80
CA MET A 69 -10.68 8.31 28.52
C MET A 69 -10.46 7.05 27.67
N ALA A 70 -10.10 5.92 28.26
CA ALA A 70 -9.98 4.65 27.55
C ALA A 70 -11.34 4.15 27.04
N ALA A 71 -12.43 4.36 27.80
CA ALA A 71 -13.80 4.05 27.38
C ALA A 71 -14.33 5.02 26.31
N SER A 72 -13.76 6.22 26.21
CA SER A 72 -14.11 7.24 25.21
C SER A 72 -13.22 7.20 23.97
N ALA A 73 -12.18 6.36 23.96
CA ALA A 73 -11.37 6.13 22.79
C ALA A 73 -12.25 5.49 21.70
N PRO A 74 -12.22 6.00 20.45
CA PRO A 74 -12.94 5.35 19.37
C PRO A 74 -12.40 3.93 19.25
N VAL A 75 -13.27 2.94 19.45
CA VAL A 75 -12.99 1.57 19.02
C VAL A 75 -12.68 1.68 17.55
N ALA A 76 -11.44 1.42 17.16
CA ALA A 76 -11.09 1.34 15.75
C ALA A 76 -12.06 0.33 15.14
N THR A 77 -12.99 0.81 14.32
CA THR A 77 -13.91 -0.05 13.59
C THR A 77 -13.03 -0.97 12.77
N ALA A 78 -12.90 -2.23 13.16
CA ALA A 78 -12.17 -3.21 12.38
C ALA A 78 -12.80 -3.20 10.99
N ALA A 79 -12.08 -2.70 10.00
CA ALA A 79 -12.56 -2.68 8.63
C ALA A 79 -12.90 -4.11 8.25
N VAL A 80 -14.16 -4.37 7.88
CA VAL A 80 -14.58 -5.68 7.41
C VAL A 80 -13.79 -5.94 6.11
N PRO A 81 -13.03 -7.05 6.03
CA PRO A 81 -12.23 -7.33 4.84
C PRO A 81 -13.13 -7.47 3.62
N PHE A 82 -12.81 -6.75 2.54
CA PHE A 82 -13.59 -6.82 1.30
C PHE A 82 -13.15 -8.05 0.50
N GLN A 83 -14.10 -8.92 0.17
CA GLN A 83 -13.87 -10.12 -0.62
C GLN A 83 -13.60 -9.77 -2.09
N LEU A 84 -12.48 -10.25 -2.63
CA LEU A 84 -12.07 -10.03 -3.99
C LEU A 84 -12.63 -11.13 -4.92
N PRO A 85 -13.60 -10.82 -5.80
CA PRO A 85 -14.06 -11.77 -6.80
C PRO A 85 -12.96 -12.08 -7.84
N PRO A 86 -13.07 -13.18 -8.59
CA PRO A 86 -12.23 -13.43 -9.76
C PRO A 86 -12.24 -12.23 -10.71
N GLY A 87 -11.07 -11.90 -11.22
CA GLY A 87 -10.85 -10.77 -12.12
C GLY A 87 -10.74 -11.17 -13.58
N VAL A 88 -10.15 -10.28 -14.40
CA VAL A 88 -9.93 -10.52 -15.85
C VAL A 88 -8.67 -11.33 -16.14
N ALA A 89 -7.81 -11.57 -15.15
CA ALA A 89 -6.58 -12.32 -15.31
C ALA A 89 -6.84 -13.84 -15.39
N PRO A 90 -6.16 -14.59 -16.27
CA PRO A 90 -6.16 -16.05 -16.21
C PRO A 90 -5.37 -16.51 -14.98
N GLU A 91 -6.07 -17.02 -13.96
CA GLU A 91 -5.46 -17.39 -12.68
C GLU A 91 -4.75 -18.75 -12.71
N ASN A 92 -4.96 -19.55 -13.75
CA ASN A 92 -4.30 -20.85 -13.90
C ASN A 92 -2.77 -20.69 -13.99
N GLY A 93 -2.08 -21.33 -13.05
CA GLY A 93 -0.61 -21.24 -12.95
C GLY A 93 -0.11 -19.99 -12.22
N LEU A 94 -0.99 -19.10 -11.75
CA LEU A 94 -0.61 -18.01 -10.85
C LEU A 94 -0.53 -18.47 -9.39
N GLN A 95 0.29 -17.77 -8.61
CA GLN A 95 0.41 -17.98 -7.18
C GLN A 95 -0.50 -17.03 -6.38
N VAL A 96 -0.78 -17.37 -5.13
CA VAL A 96 -1.80 -16.71 -4.27
C VAL A 96 -1.63 -15.19 -4.21
N ASN A 97 -0.42 -14.69 -3.99
CA ASN A 97 -0.19 -13.24 -3.90
C ASN A 97 -0.36 -12.55 -5.25
N THR A 98 0.07 -13.22 -6.34
CA THR A 98 -0.15 -12.74 -7.71
C THR A 98 -1.64 -12.66 -8.05
N ILE A 99 -2.43 -13.66 -7.67
CA ILE A 99 -3.89 -13.68 -7.84
C ILE A 99 -4.53 -12.56 -7.03
N ARG A 100 -4.10 -12.35 -5.77
CA ARG A 100 -4.62 -11.26 -4.93
C ARG A 100 -4.44 -9.90 -5.60
N VAL A 101 -3.24 -9.63 -6.12
CA VAL A 101 -2.97 -8.38 -6.84
C VAL A 101 -3.85 -8.26 -8.09
N ALA A 102 -3.93 -9.32 -8.91
CA ALA A 102 -4.73 -9.30 -10.13
C ALA A 102 -6.22 -9.02 -9.87
N ARG A 103 -6.80 -9.65 -8.85
CA ARG A 103 -8.20 -9.43 -8.45
C ARG A 103 -8.42 -8.04 -7.87
N ALA A 104 -7.51 -7.58 -7.00
CA ALA A 104 -7.59 -6.22 -6.45
C ALA A 104 -7.58 -5.16 -7.56
N LEU A 105 -6.67 -5.30 -8.53
CA LEU A 105 -6.62 -4.38 -9.67
C LEU A 105 -7.86 -4.47 -10.57
N SER A 106 -8.41 -5.67 -10.76
CA SER A 106 -9.66 -5.83 -11.54
C SER A 106 -10.86 -5.13 -10.89
N VAL A 107 -10.91 -5.07 -9.56
CA VAL A 107 -11.98 -4.36 -8.83
C VAL A 107 -11.75 -2.84 -8.86
N LEU A 108 -10.50 -2.40 -8.67
CA LEU A 108 -10.17 -1.00 -8.44
C LEU A 108 -9.98 -0.20 -9.73
N PHE A 109 -9.64 -0.87 -10.84
CA PHE A 109 -9.40 -0.28 -12.14
C PHE A 109 -10.24 -0.99 -13.21
N PRO A 110 -11.57 -0.81 -13.21
CA PRO A 110 -12.48 -1.50 -14.13
C PRO A 110 -12.23 -1.18 -15.62
N GLU A 111 -11.47 -0.14 -15.95
CA GLU A 111 -11.01 0.17 -17.30
C GLU A 111 -9.99 -0.85 -17.83
N ILE A 112 -9.36 -1.63 -16.95
CA ILE A 112 -8.46 -2.72 -17.30
C ILE A 112 -9.29 -3.96 -17.66
N THR A 113 -9.32 -4.25 -18.97
CA THR A 113 -10.07 -5.39 -19.51
C THR A 113 -9.19 -6.59 -19.83
N THR A 114 -7.86 -6.47 -19.69
CA THR A 114 -6.91 -7.54 -20.01
C THR A 114 -5.75 -7.52 -19.03
N ILE A 115 -5.50 -8.66 -18.40
CA ILE A 115 -4.31 -8.91 -17.58
C ILE A 115 -3.69 -10.21 -18.07
N GLY A 116 -2.42 -10.16 -18.48
CA GLY A 116 -1.60 -11.32 -18.76
C GLY A 116 -1.06 -11.94 -17.47
N GLY A 117 -0.61 -13.19 -17.52
CA GLY A 117 -0.15 -13.92 -16.33
C GLY A 117 0.84 -15.01 -16.67
N TYR A 118 0.60 -16.21 -16.16
CA TYR A 118 1.44 -17.38 -16.38
C TYR A 118 1.65 -17.69 -17.87
N ARG A 119 2.92 -17.84 -18.26
CA ARG A 119 3.37 -18.26 -19.59
C ARG A 119 4.85 -18.64 -19.54
N GLN A 120 5.34 -19.33 -20.57
CA GLN A 120 6.77 -19.59 -20.73
C GLN A 120 7.49 -18.33 -21.21
N ASP A 121 8.49 -17.89 -20.44
CA ASP A 121 9.32 -16.71 -20.67
C ASP A 121 10.77 -17.02 -20.27
N PRO A 122 11.77 -16.26 -20.75
CA PRO A 122 13.18 -16.46 -20.38
C PRO A 122 13.48 -16.22 -18.89
N LEU A 123 12.69 -15.38 -18.22
CA LEU A 123 12.85 -15.05 -16.80
C LEU A 123 11.82 -15.82 -15.97
N LYS A 124 12.19 -16.13 -14.72
CA LYS A 124 11.40 -16.98 -13.81
C LYS A 124 10.01 -16.45 -13.43
N TRP A 125 9.69 -15.18 -13.67
CA TRP A 125 8.52 -14.53 -13.08
C TRP A 125 7.19 -15.09 -13.61
N HIS A 126 6.95 -14.97 -14.92
CA HIS A 126 5.75 -15.55 -15.53
C HIS A 126 5.70 -17.09 -15.47
N PRO A 127 6.80 -17.83 -15.76
CA PRO A 127 6.80 -19.30 -15.73
C PRO A 127 6.51 -19.89 -14.36
N ASN A 128 6.78 -19.16 -13.28
CA ASN A 128 6.51 -19.63 -11.92
C ASN A 128 5.22 -19.03 -11.33
N GLY A 129 4.41 -18.30 -12.11
CA GLY A 129 3.17 -17.70 -11.62
C GLY A 129 3.35 -16.50 -10.69
N LEU A 130 4.53 -15.87 -10.75
CA LEU A 130 4.93 -14.79 -9.86
C LEU A 130 4.60 -13.41 -10.40
N ALA A 131 4.16 -13.28 -11.66
CA ALA A 131 3.92 -11.98 -12.26
C ALA A 131 2.66 -11.91 -13.12
N ILE A 132 2.19 -10.67 -13.27
CA ILE A 132 1.11 -10.27 -14.17
C ILE A 132 1.53 -9.06 -15.00
N ASP A 133 0.97 -8.97 -16.20
CA ASP A 133 1.11 -7.82 -17.08
C ASP A 133 -0.25 -7.15 -17.23
N VAL A 134 -0.40 -5.97 -16.66
CA VAL A 134 -1.66 -5.21 -16.66
C VAL A 134 -1.68 -4.34 -17.91
N MET A 135 -2.47 -4.73 -18.91
CA MET A 135 -2.49 -4.06 -20.21
C MET A 135 -3.18 -2.70 -20.11
N ILE A 136 -2.49 -1.64 -20.53
CA ILE A 136 -3.00 -0.27 -20.41
C ILE A 136 -3.73 0.13 -21.71
N PRO A 137 -5.03 0.46 -21.67
CA PRO A 137 -5.74 0.91 -22.85
C PRO A 137 -5.23 2.29 -23.30
N ASN A 138 -5.03 2.46 -24.61
CA ASN A 138 -4.50 3.70 -25.19
C ASN A 138 -3.21 4.18 -24.50
N HIS A 139 -2.26 3.28 -24.25
CA HIS A 139 -1.05 3.49 -23.43
C HIS A 139 -0.13 4.62 -23.89
N GLY A 140 -0.23 5.07 -25.14
CA GLY A 140 0.49 6.23 -25.67
C GLY A 140 -0.17 7.59 -25.34
N SER A 141 -1.43 7.59 -24.90
CA SER A 141 -2.17 8.81 -24.56
C SER A 141 -1.84 9.30 -23.14
N GLU A 142 -2.05 10.59 -22.87
CA GLU A 142 -1.89 11.15 -21.52
C GLU A 142 -2.73 10.39 -20.47
N LYS A 143 -3.97 10.07 -20.80
CA LYS A 143 -4.86 9.28 -19.92
C LYS A 143 -4.35 7.86 -19.70
N GLY A 144 -3.83 7.21 -20.73
CA GLY A 144 -3.23 5.87 -20.60
C GLY A 144 -1.98 5.89 -19.72
N ILE A 145 -1.11 6.88 -19.90
CA ILE A 145 0.08 7.07 -19.07
C ILE A 145 -0.32 7.34 -17.61
N GLU A 146 -1.31 8.21 -17.39
CA GLU A 146 -1.82 8.50 -16.05
C GLU A 146 -2.41 7.24 -15.38
N LEU A 147 -3.22 6.46 -16.10
CA LEU A 147 -3.76 5.19 -15.60
C LEU A 147 -2.64 4.20 -15.22
N GLY A 148 -1.65 4.03 -16.10
CA GLY A 148 -0.50 3.17 -15.81
C GLY A 148 0.30 3.64 -14.59
N ASN A 149 0.48 4.96 -14.43
CA ASN A 149 1.13 5.54 -13.25
C ASN A 149 0.33 5.26 -11.97
N GLN A 150 -1.00 5.38 -12.01
CA GLN A 150 -1.85 5.08 -10.87
C GLN A 150 -1.75 3.60 -10.46
N ILE A 151 -1.83 2.68 -11.44
CA ILE A 151 -1.72 1.24 -11.18
C ILE A 151 -0.35 0.88 -10.60
N ALA A 152 0.74 1.39 -11.20
CA ALA A 152 2.10 1.15 -10.73
C ALA A 152 2.30 1.69 -9.30
N GLY A 153 1.90 2.94 -9.05
CA GLY A 153 2.01 3.57 -7.74
C GLY A 153 1.17 2.85 -6.67
N PHE A 154 -0.03 2.40 -7.05
CA PHE A 154 -0.92 1.69 -6.14
C PHE A 154 -0.41 0.29 -5.78
N ALA A 155 0.16 -0.44 -6.74
CA ALA A 155 0.83 -1.71 -6.48
C ALA A 155 2.03 -1.53 -5.53
N LEU A 156 2.84 -0.50 -5.74
CA LEU A 156 3.99 -0.18 -4.88
C LEU A 156 3.55 0.26 -3.48
N ALA A 157 2.51 1.08 -3.35
CA ALA A 157 1.98 1.52 -2.06
C ALA A 157 1.48 0.34 -1.20
N ASN A 158 1.07 -0.76 -1.84
CA ASN A 158 0.63 -1.98 -1.17
C ASN A 158 1.70 -3.09 -1.17
N ALA A 159 2.95 -2.79 -1.52
CA ALA A 159 3.93 -3.82 -1.83
C ALA A 159 4.17 -4.81 -0.68
N GLN A 160 4.33 -4.30 0.54
CA GLN A 160 4.48 -5.16 1.71
C GLN A 160 3.23 -6.01 1.97
N ARG A 161 2.04 -5.40 1.88
CA ARG A 161 0.75 -6.06 2.17
C ARG A 161 0.44 -7.17 1.16
N TRP A 162 0.78 -6.96 -0.11
CA TRP A 162 0.45 -7.89 -1.20
C TRP A 162 1.61 -8.74 -1.66
N GLY A 163 2.79 -8.56 -1.07
CA GLY A 163 3.99 -9.29 -1.46
C GLY A 163 4.51 -8.87 -2.84
N VAL A 164 4.23 -7.65 -3.31
CA VAL A 164 4.83 -7.11 -4.53
C VAL A 164 6.31 -6.87 -4.28
N ILE A 165 7.16 -7.42 -5.16
CA ILE A 165 8.61 -7.35 -5.04
C ILE A 165 9.22 -6.37 -6.04
N HIS A 166 8.58 -6.13 -7.18
CA HIS A 166 8.90 -5.04 -8.08
C HIS A 166 7.75 -4.75 -9.06
N VAL A 167 7.78 -3.55 -9.62
CA VAL A 167 6.92 -3.09 -10.70
C VAL A 167 7.82 -2.55 -11.82
N ILE A 168 7.48 -2.80 -13.08
CA ILE A 168 8.10 -2.18 -14.24
C ILE A 168 7.05 -1.43 -15.04
N TRP A 169 7.31 -0.14 -15.30
CA TRP A 169 6.43 0.70 -16.11
C TRP A 169 7.26 1.71 -16.88
N ARG A 170 7.15 1.69 -18.22
CA ARG A 170 7.84 2.58 -19.16
C ARG A 170 9.34 2.69 -18.87
N GLN A 171 10.01 1.53 -18.85
CA GLN A 171 11.43 1.34 -18.47
C GLN A 171 11.81 1.71 -17.03
N GLY A 172 10.92 2.29 -16.24
CA GLY A 172 11.14 2.46 -14.80
C GLY A 172 11.05 1.12 -14.11
N PHE A 173 12.13 0.69 -13.46
CA PHE A 173 12.17 -0.47 -12.58
C PHE A 173 12.04 0.02 -11.13
N TYR A 174 10.98 -0.39 -10.46
CA TYR A 174 10.64 0.02 -9.10
C TYR A 174 10.65 -1.20 -8.19
N PRO A 175 11.71 -1.44 -7.39
CA PRO A 175 11.67 -2.52 -6.41
C PRO A 175 10.64 -2.19 -5.32
N GLY A 176 9.97 -3.21 -4.79
CA GLY A 176 9.03 -3.04 -3.67
C GLY A 176 9.70 -2.48 -2.41
N VAL A 177 11.01 -2.70 -2.27
CA VAL A 177 11.88 -2.06 -1.28
C VAL A 177 13.19 -1.67 -1.97
N GLY A 178 13.56 -0.39 -1.90
CA GLY A 178 14.82 0.13 -2.44
C GLY A 178 14.63 1.31 -3.38
N ALA A 179 15.74 1.76 -3.99
CA ALA A 179 15.72 2.87 -4.93
C ALA A 179 15.33 2.38 -6.34
N PRO A 180 14.58 3.19 -7.11
CA PRO A 180 14.24 2.88 -8.49
C PRO A 180 15.46 2.99 -9.41
N SER A 181 15.40 2.31 -10.55
CA SER A 181 16.39 2.36 -11.61
C SER A 181 15.72 2.36 -12.98
N TRP A 182 16.48 2.59 -14.04
CA TRP A 182 16.00 2.48 -15.42
C TRP A 182 16.47 1.16 -16.05
N THR A 183 15.60 0.51 -16.81
CA THR A 183 16.00 -0.61 -17.67
C THR A 183 16.66 -0.10 -18.95
N ALA A 184 17.36 -0.98 -19.67
CA ALA A 184 17.81 -0.68 -21.02
C ALA A 184 16.62 -0.52 -21.99
N ASP A 185 16.90 -0.01 -23.19
CA ASP A 185 15.99 -0.07 -24.33
C ASP A 185 16.15 -1.43 -25.04
N TYR A 186 15.07 -2.18 -25.10
CA TYR A 186 14.98 -3.52 -25.70
C TYR A 186 14.33 -3.49 -27.10
N GLY A 187 14.13 -2.30 -27.67
CA GLY A 187 13.84 -2.10 -29.09
C GLY A 187 12.36 -2.14 -29.48
N ASN A 188 11.43 -2.35 -28.55
CA ASN A 188 9.99 -2.22 -28.81
C ASN A 188 9.21 -1.87 -27.54
N GLU A 189 7.99 -1.36 -27.72
CA GLU A 189 7.14 -0.87 -26.63
C GLU A 189 6.84 -1.94 -25.58
N THR A 190 6.50 -3.15 -25.99
CA THR A 190 6.18 -4.25 -25.08
C THR A 190 7.39 -4.64 -24.23
N ALA A 191 8.55 -4.87 -24.84
CA ALA A 191 9.77 -5.20 -24.09
C ALA A 191 10.22 -4.05 -23.16
N ASN A 192 9.90 -2.81 -23.52
CA ASN A 192 10.18 -1.62 -22.71
C ASN A 192 9.07 -1.30 -21.70
N HIS A 193 8.02 -2.13 -21.60
CA HIS A 193 6.90 -1.97 -20.68
C HIS A 193 6.13 -0.65 -20.89
N PHE A 194 6.00 -0.22 -22.15
CA PHE A 194 5.26 1.00 -22.50
C PHE A 194 3.75 0.78 -22.66
N ASP A 195 3.33 -0.45 -22.94
CA ASP A 195 1.94 -0.87 -23.18
C ASP A 195 1.30 -1.60 -21.99
N HIS A 196 2.09 -2.02 -21.00
CA HIS A 196 1.61 -2.70 -19.80
C HIS A 196 2.43 -2.37 -18.55
N VAL A 197 1.78 -2.44 -17.39
CA VAL A 197 2.47 -2.43 -16.08
C VAL A 197 2.77 -3.87 -15.69
N HIS A 198 4.05 -4.22 -15.60
CA HIS A 198 4.48 -5.52 -15.09
C HIS A 198 4.59 -5.49 -13.57
N ILE A 199 3.98 -6.46 -12.89
CA ILE A 199 4.01 -6.56 -11.43
C ILE A 199 4.42 -7.97 -11.05
N ALA A 200 5.52 -8.10 -10.32
CA ALA A 200 5.98 -9.37 -9.77
C ALA A 200 5.76 -9.42 -8.25
N THR A 201 5.45 -10.61 -7.74
CA THR A 201 5.22 -10.89 -6.33
C THR A 201 6.20 -11.94 -5.79
N ASN A 202 6.21 -12.12 -4.48
CA ASN A 202 6.87 -13.24 -3.81
C ASN A 202 6.09 -14.57 -3.92
N GLY A 203 4.99 -14.60 -4.66
CA GLY A 203 4.20 -15.78 -5.00
C GLY A 203 3.22 -16.19 -3.90
N GLY A 204 3.72 -16.57 -2.73
CA GLY A 204 2.88 -17.07 -1.63
C GLY A 204 2.37 -18.51 -1.83
N GLY A 205 2.90 -19.25 -2.79
CA GLY A 205 2.51 -20.63 -3.09
C GLY A 205 1.40 -20.74 -4.14
N TYR A 206 1.17 -21.95 -4.64
CA TYR A 206 0.05 -22.22 -5.54
C TYR A 206 -1.24 -22.43 -4.74
N PRO A 207 -2.40 -21.96 -5.26
CA PRO A 207 -3.68 -22.15 -4.59
C PRO A 207 -4.01 -23.63 -4.35
N THR A 208 -4.55 -23.94 -3.18
CA THR A 208 -5.12 -25.25 -2.84
C THR A 208 -6.64 -25.27 -2.95
N GLY A 209 -7.28 -24.12 -3.12
CA GLY A 209 -8.73 -23.96 -3.28
C GLY A 209 -9.45 -23.37 -2.07
N ASP A 210 -8.74 -23.23 -0.94
CA ASP A 210 -9.29 -22.71 0.32
C ASP A 210 -8.88 -21.25 0.59
N GLU A 211 -8.21 -20.61 -0.38
CA GLU A 211 -7.70 -19.24 -0.23
C GLU A 211 -8.82 -18.21 -0.10
N ASN A 212 -8.63 -17.31 0.86
CA ASN A 212 -9.48 -16.15 1.04
C ASN A 212 -8.77 -14.90 0.49
N TYR A 213 -9.29 -14.33 -0.60
CA TYR A 213 -8.72 -13.15 -1.25
C TYR A 213 -9.44 -11.90 -0.76
N VAL A 214 -8.76 -11.07 0.04
CA VAL A 214 -9.34 -9.86 0.63
C VAL A 214 -8.41 -8.64 0.62
N ILE A 215 -9.00 -7.44 0.68
CA ILE A 215 -8.35 -6.14 0.89
C ILE A 215 -9.04 -5.29 1.95
#